data_AF-A0AAE0EXS0-F1
#
_entry.id   AF-A0AAE0EXS0-F1
#
_cell.length_a   1.000
_cell.length_b   1.000
_cell.length_c   1.000
_cell.angle_alpha   90.00
_cell.angle_beta   90.00
_cell.angle_gamma   90.00
#
_symmetry.space_group_name_H-M   'P 1'
#
loop_
_entity.id
_entity.type
_entity.pdbx_description
1 polymer ?
#
loop_
_entity_poly.entity_id
_entity_poly.type
_entity_poly.pdbx_seq_one_letter_code
_entity_poly.pdbx_strand_id
1 'polypeptide(L)'
;TSVGGHVWQKWMKERCGPLKAYHGGTPQKLECPGVDWPQEPYLRIHRGGSSQTADEDVVVALSKLIGTRTVAFVGDSVTNQLYMSLFMALYRSNHLLMELADHQLQLSPLLANDTTHAVKRLKALRSGSEVESLTPCCPIITADGGILMFIGSMKYNASKWDQFLAKQPFDVLVVNYGLHYERDVNYQLLMGSLIHKLDSHVTNHSGRLAIVRETTAQHFYTFDLSGDYEKRVKLDFDHKTCACVELGNATVHNTRNCALNEVLDQAMAVQLWPVYRMTANRYNLHCGRKVGKQSKQVGCDCSHWCYIPTFWDVWFVGLRRAIMSAEARLPTSKGLLA
;
A
#
# COMPACT_ATOMS: atom_id res chain seq x y z
N THR A 1 -0.97 7.48 41.33
CA THR A 1 -0.80 6.02 41.17
C THR A 1 -2.12 5.43 40.71
N SER A 2 -2.07 4.54 39.73
CA SER A 2 -2.99 4.49 38.58
C SER A 2 -4.28 3.68 38.77
N VAL A 3 -5.44 4.31 38.50
CA VAL A 3 -6.74 3.65 38.31
C VAL A 3 -6.79 2.85 36.99
N GLY A 4 -5.98 3.23 35.99
CA GLY A 4 -5.94 2.57 34.67
C GLY A 4 -5.27 1.18 34.64
N GLY A 5 -4.37 0.88 35.59
CA GLY A 5 -3.69 -0.42 35.64
C GLY A 5 -4.59 -1.58 36.06
N HIS A 6 -5.59 -1.31 36.91
CA HIS A 6 -6.51 -2.34 37.42
C HIS A 6 -7.58 -2.73 36.41
N VAL A 7 -8.01 -1.82 35.53
CA VAL A 7 -8.99 -2.13 34.47
C VAL A 7 -8.38 -3.06 33.40
N TRP A 8 -7.14 -2.80 33.01
CA TRP A 8 -6.42 -3.64 32.04
C TRP A 8 -6.12 -5.05 32.58
N GLN A 9 -5.67 -5.15 33.84
CA GLN A 9 -5.42 -6.44 34.49
C GLN A 9 -6.71 -7.26 34.68
N LYS A 10 -7.83 -6.61 34.99
CA LYS A 10 -9.15 -7.26 35.11
C LYS A 10 -9.63 -7.79 33.75
N TRP A 11 -9.52 -6.98 32.69
CA TRP A 11 -9.88 -7.37 31.33
C TRP A 11 -9.07 -8.56 30.80
N MET A 12 -7.75 -8.58 31.04
CA MET A 12 -6.87 -9.71 30.67
C MET A 12 -7.22 -11.00 31.44
N LYS A 13 -7.54 -10.90 32.73
CA LYS A 13 -7.83 -12.06 33.58
C LYS A 13 -9.18 -12.72 33.28
N GLU A 14 -10.16 -11.92 32.83
CA GLU A 14 -11.51 -12.39 32.50
C GLU A 14 -11.61 -13.05 31.11
N ARG A 15 -10.76 -12.66 30.14
CA ARG A 15 -10.82 -13.22 28.77
C ARG A 15 -9.73 -14.23 28.42
N CYS A 16 -8.57 -14.17 29.07
CA CYS A 16 -7.42 -15.01 28.70
C CYS A 16 -7.06 -16.06 29.77
N GLY A 17 -7.81 -16.11 30.88
CA GLY A 17 -7.49 -16.96 32.03
C GLY A 17 -6.23 -16.51 32.80
N PRO A 18 -5.94 -17.10 33.98
CA PRO A 18 -4.77 -16.72 34.77
C PRO A 18 -3.48 -17.09 34.03
N LEU A 19 -2.63 -16.09 33.80
CA LEU A 19 -1.26 -16.27 33.34
C LEU A 19 -0.50 -17.14 34.35
N LYS A 20 -0.23 -18.40 34.00
CA LYS A 20 0.78 -19.18 34.71
C LYS A 20 2.14 -18.56 34.39
N ALA A 21 2.87 -18.16 35.43
CA ALA A 21 4.27 -17.77 35.29
C ALA A 21 5.04 -18.96 34.69
N TYR A 22 5.60 -18.77 33.48
CA TYR A 22 6.36 -19.81 32.78
C TYR A 22 7.85 -19.52 32.88
N HIS A 23 8.55 -20.39 33.60
CA HIS A 23 10.00 -20.57 33.51
C HIS A 23 10.29 -21.65 32.46
N GLY A 24 11.13 -21.31 31.47
CA GLY A 24 11.94 -22.26 30.69
C GLY A 24 11.23 -23.34 29.87
N GLY A 25 11.14 -23.16 28.55
CA GLY A 25 10.82 -24.24 27.60
C GLY A 25 10.12 -23.73 26.35
N THR A 26 10.56 -24.20 25.18
CA THR A 26 10.12 -23.95 23.79
C THR A 26 8.71 -23.37 23.58
N PRO A 27 8.53 -22.42 22.64
CA PRO A 27 7.24 -21.75 22.43
C PRO A 27 6.21 -22.74 21.86
N GLN A 28 5.26 -23.15 22.68
CA GLN A 28 4.02 -23.75 22.18
C GLN A 28 3.14 -22.66 21.57
N LYS A 29 2.63 -22.98 20.39
CA LYS A 29 1.68 -22.19 19.61
C LYS A 29 0.46 -21.85 20.49
N LEU A 30 0.23 -20.57 20.76
CA LEU A 30 -1.02 -20.09 21.36
C LEU A 30 -2.13 -20.26 20.30
N GLU A 31 -2.89 -21.34 20.42
CA GLU A 31 -4.14 -21.50 19.67
C GLU A 31 -5.24 -20.85 20.51
N CYS A 32 -5.88 -19.80 19.97
CA CYS A 32 -7.13 -19.27 20.49
C CYS A 32 -8.28 -20.11 19.92
N PRO A 33 -8.94 -20.99 20.69
CA PRO A 33 -10.08 -21.74 20.20
C PRO A 33 -11.33 -20.85 20.31
N GLY A 34 -11.98 -20.56 19.18
CA GLY A 34 -13.32 -19.96 19.18
C GLY A 34 -13.56 -18.73 18.29
N VAL A 35 -12.64 -18.35 17.40
CA VAL A 35 -12.97 -17.37 16.34
C VAL A 35 -13.35 -18.13 15.08
N ASP A 36 -14.65 -18.33 14.89
CA ASP A 36 -15.19 -18.63 13.56
C ASP A 36 -14.96 -17.41 12.68
N TRP A 37 -13.95 -17.51 11.81
CA TRP A 37 -13.64 -16.50 10.81
C TRP A 37 -14.87 -16.31 9.92
N PRO A 38 -15.43 -15.08 9.78
CA PRO A 38 -16.32 -14.82 8.68
C PRO A 38 -15.52 -15.12 7.40
N GLN A 39 -15.96 -16.12 6.65
CA GLN A 39 -15.31 -16.50 5.42
C GLN A 39 -15.54 -15.39 4.40
N GLU A 40 -14.64 -14.40 4.38
CA GLU A 40 -14.66 -13.35 3.39
C GLU A 40 -14.45 -13.97 1.99
N PRO A 41 -15.31 -13.65 1.01
CA PRO A 41 -15.18 -14.14 -0.36
C PRO A 41 -13.82 -13.86 -0.99
N TYR A 42 -13.12 -12.80 -0.55
CA TYR A 42 -11.83 -12.36 -1.09
C TYR A 42 -10.66 -13.29 -0.77
N LEU A 43 -10.74 -14.11 0.29
CA LEU A 43 -9.65 -15.00 0.72
C LEU A 43 -9.90 -16.48 0.41
N ARG A 44 -11.11 -16.85 -0.05
CA ARG A 44 -11.39 -18.22 -0.53
C ARG A 44 -10.63 -18.58 -1.81
N ILE A 45 -10.01 -17.62 -2.50
CA ILE A 45 -9.32 -17.87 -3.78
C ILE A 45 -8.10 -18.81 -3.61
N HIS A 46 -7.56 -19.01 -2.39
CA HIS A 46 -6.34 -19.81 -2.21
C HIS A 46 -6.39 -20.94 -1.18
N ARG A 47 -7.56 -21.27 -0.62
CA ARG A 47 -7.67 -22.38 0.34
C ARG A 47 -8.81 -23.33 -0.03
N GLY A 48 -8.49 -24.28 -0.89
CA GLY A 48 -9.25 -25.54 -1.02
C GLY A 48 -10.17 -25.60 -2.23
N GLY A 49 -9.74 -26.34 -3.25
CA GLY A 49 -10.58 -26.68 -4.39
C GLY A 49 -9.75 -27.00 -5.62
N SER A 50 -9.29 -28.23 -5.74
CA SER A 50 -8.79 -28.80 -7.00
C SER A 50 -9.92 -28.78 -8.04
N SER A 51 -10.03 -27.70 -8.81
CA SER A 51 -10.70 -27.60 -10.11
C SER A 51 -11.12 -26.16 -10.35
N GLN A 52 -10.22 -25.35 -10.88
CA GLN A 52 -10.52 -24.29 -11.83
C GLN A 52 -9.20 -23.96 -12.55
N THR A 53 -9.29 -23.87 -13.87
CA THR A 53 -8.23 -23.58 -14.84
C THR A 53 -7.03 -22.84 -14.24
N ALA A 54 -5.82 -23.35 -14.44
CA ALA A 54 -4.55 -22.78 -13.98
C ALA A 54 -4.63 -21.26 -13.87
N ASP A 55 -4.89 -20.77 -12.65
CA ASP A 55 -4.93 -19.35 -12.35
C ASP A 55 -3.51 -18.89 -12.60
N GLU A 56 -3.31 -18.26 -13.76
CA GLU A 56 -2.04 -17.66 -14.11
C GLU A 56 -1.60 -16.83 -12.91
N ASP A 57 -0.36 -17.06 -12.44
CA ASP A 57 0.21 -16.33 -11.32
C ASP A 57 -0.13 -14.84 -11.50
N VAL A 58 -0.81 -14.26 -10.51
CA VAL A 58 -1.33 -12.89 -10.60
C VAL A 58 -0.26 -11.90 -11.01
N VAL A 59 0.99 -12.16 -10.63
CA VAL A 59 2.16 -11.35 -10.97
C VAL A 59 2.49 -11.45 -12.45
N VAL A 60 2.43 -12.65 -13.03
CA VAL A 60 2.64 -12.90 -14.46
C VAL A 60 1.52 -12.23 -15.28
N ALA A 61 0.27 -12.44 -14.89
CA ALA A 61 -0.88 -11.83 -15.55
C ALA A 61 -0.82 -10.30 -15.46
N LEU A 62 -0.44 -9.76 -14.30
CA LEU A 62 -0.26 -8.33 -14.11
C LEU A 62 0.94 -7.79 -14.90
N SER A 63 2.04 -8.53 -15.00
CA SER A 63 3.18 -8.15 -15.84
C SER A 63 2.77 -7.98 -17.30
N LYS A 64 1.98 -8.92 -17.84
CA LYS A 64 1.45 -8.84 -19.21
C LYS A 64 0.53 -7.65 -19.43
N LEU A 65 -0.33 -7.35 -18.43
CA LEU A 65 -1.23 -6.20 -18.47
C LEU A 65 -0.51 -4.86 -18.31
N ILE A 66 0.57 -4.84 -17.54
CA ILE A 66 1.49 -3.71 -17.50
C ILE A 66 2.16 -3.61 -18.87
N GLY A 67 2.56 -4.72 -19.49
CA GLY A 67 2.94 -4.78 -20.91
C GLY A 67 3.92 -3.67 -21.28
N THR A 68 3.53 -2.81 -22.22
CA THR A 68 4.25 -1.59 -22.67
C THR A 68 3.79 -0.30 -21.97
N ARG A 69 3.00 -0.39 -20.90
CA ARG A 69 2.37 0.75 -20.23
C ARG A 69 3.29 1.41 -19.23
N THR A 70 3.05 2.69 -18.99
CA THR A 70 3.66 3.45 -17.89
C THR A 70 2.69 3.54 -16.71
N VAL A 71 3.04 2.90 -15.60
CA VAL A 71 2.30 2.85 -14.34
C VAL A 71 3.03 3.65 -13.25
N ALA A 72 2.38 4.68 -12.73
CA ALA A 72 2.92 5.52 -11.66
C ALA A 72 2.16 5.32 -10.35
N PHE A 73 2.91 4.98 -9.29
CA PHE A 73 2.45 4.95 -7.91
C PHE A 73 2.79 6.28 -7.24
N VAL A 74 1.79 7.12 -7.01
CA VAL A 74 1.97 8.47 -6.48
C VAL A 74 1.40 8.53 -5.07
N GLY A 75 2.25 8.72 -4.05
CA GLY A 75 1.73 8.70 -2.68
C GLY A 75 2.75 8.72 -1.56
N ASP A 76 2.28 8.31 -0.40
CA ASP A 76 3.09 8.19 0.81
C ASP A 76 3.93 6.90 0.86
N SER A 77 4.53 6.63 2.02
CA SER A 77 5.39 5.48 2.23
C SER A 77 4.66 4.14 2.20
N VAL A 78 3.34 4.08 2.46
CA VAL A 78 2.56 2.84 2.30
C VAL A 78 2.29 2.58 0.81
N THR A 79 2.16 3.63 0.01
CA THR A 79 2.11 3.51 -1.46
C THR A 79 3.44 2.99 -2.01
N ASN A 80 4.56 3.48 -1.46
CA ASN A 80 5.88 2.92 -1.78
C ASN A 80 5.99 1.44 -1.40
N GLN A 81 5.40 0.99 -0.28
CA GLN A 81 5.41 -0.43 0.07
C GLN A 81 4.67 -1.31 -0.94
N LEU A 82 3.55 -0.83 -1.49
CA LEU A 82 2.85 -1.52 -2.57
C LEU A 82 3.73 -1.64 -3.82
N TYR A 83 4.31 -0.52 -4.25
CA TYR A 83 5.25 -0.47 -5.38
C TYR A 83 6.41 -1.46 -5.18
N MET A 84 7.02 -1.43 -3.99
CA MET A 84 8.11 -2.34 -3.64
C MET A 84 7.72 -3.80 -3.63
N SER A 85 6.53 -4.09 -3.11
CA SER A 85 6.04 -5.46 -3.06
C SER A 85 5.81 -6.00 -4.47
N LEU A 86 5.26 -5.18 -5.37
CA LEU A 86 5.09 -5.53 -6.78
C LEU A 86 6.44 -5.72 -7.49
N PHE A 87 7.40 -4.82 -7.26
CA PHE A 87 8.76 -4.96 -7.77
C PHE A 87 9.38 -6.30 -7.36
N MET A 88 9.33 -6.63 -6.07
CA MET A 88 9.90 -7.88 -5.56
C MET A 88 9.19 -9.10 -6.14
N ALA A 89 7.87 -9.03 -6.34
CA ALA A 89 7.09 -10.10 -6.95
C ALA A 89 7.49 -10.32 -8.43
N LEU A 90 7.54 -9.24 -9.22
CA LEU A 90 7.96 -9.29 -10.62
C LEU A 90 9.42 -9.78 -10.77
N TYR A 91 10.30 -9.33 -9.88
CA TYR A 91 11.70 -9.76 -9.84
C TYR A 91 11.81 -11.27 -9.63
N ARG A 92 11.12 -11.80 -8.60
CA ARG A 92 11.10 -13.25 -8.29
C ARG A 92 10.53 -14.09 -9.43
N SER A 93 9.64 -13.51 -10.23
CA SER A 93 8.99 -14.17 -11.35
C SER A 93 9.79 -14.04 -12.66
N ASN A 94 11.00 -13.49 -12.64
CA ASN A 94 11.84 -13.23 -13.83
C ASN A 94 11.19 -12.33 -14.89
N HIS A 95 10.26 -11.46 -14.51
CA HIS A 95 9.55 -10.55 -15.43
C HIS A 95 10.12 -9.12 -15.44
N LEU A 96 11.33 -8.92 -14.89
CA LEU A 96 12.01 -7.64 -14.91
C LEU A 96 13.25 -7.69 -15.78
N LEU A 97 13.39 -6.70 -16.67
CA LEU A 97 14.67 -6.40 -17.29
C LEU A 97 15.51 -5.65 -16.27
N MET A 98 16.51 -6.34 -15.70
CA MET A 98 17.48 -5.72 -14.82
C MET A 98 18.44 -4.75 -15.56
N GLU A 99 18.32 -4.57 -16.87
CA GLU A 99 19.09 -3.63 -17.69
C GLU A 99 18.63 -2.18 -17.50
N LEU A 100 18.77 -1.70 -16.25
CA LEU A 100 18.33 -0.38 -15.82
C LEU A 100 19.40 0.72 -16.00
N ALA A 101 20.58 0.41 -16.54
CA ALA A 101 21.69 1.37 -16.52
C ALA A 101 21.74 2.32 -17.72
N ASP A 102 21.48 1.85 -18.94
CA ASP A 102 21.80 2.64 -20.14
C ASP A 102 20.59 3.38 -20.74
N HIS A 103 19.38 2.82 -20.64
CA HIS A 103 18.16 3.50 -21.11
C HIS A 103 17.64 4.62 -20.16
N GLN A 104 18.02 4.59 -18.89
CA GLN A 104 17.57 5.59 -17.89
C GLN A 104 18.13 6.99 -18.10
N LEU A 105 19.18 7.16 -18.91
CA LEU A 105 19.78 8.48 -19.21
C LEU A 105 18.95 9.29 -20.22
N GLN A 106 17.98 8.68 -20.91
CA GLN A 106 17.16 9.36 -21.93
C GLN A 106 15.77 9.77 -21.43
N LEU A 107 15.28 9.18 -20.33
CA LEU A 107 13.96 9.51 -19.76
C LEU A 107 14.06 10.75 -18.86
N SER A 108 13.81 11.93 -19.44
CA SER A 108 13.52 13.24 -18.83
C SER A 108 14.50 13.81 -17.77
N PRO A 109 14.93 15.09 -17.90
CA PRO A 109 15.73 15.79 -16.89
C PRO A 109 15.13 15.84 -15.47
N LEU A 110 13.82 15.61 -15.33
CA LEU A 110 13.15 15.55 -14.03
C LEU A 110 13.44 14.26 -13.24
N LEU A 111 13.86 13.18 -13.91
CA LEU A 111 14.26 11.91 -13.28
C LEU A 111 15.78 11.83 -13.02
N ALA A 112 16.58 12.69 -13.66
CA ALA A 112 18.04 12.65 -13.65
C ALA A 112 18.68 12.74 -12.24
N ASN A 113 18.05 13.49 -11.33
CA ASN A 113 18.52 13.62 -9.95
C ASN A 113 18.25 12.35 -9.11
N ASP A 114 17.21 11.57 -9.44
CA ASP A 114 16.87 10.31 -8.75
C ASP A 114 17.54 9.08 -9.42
N THR A 115 17.87 9.13 -10.71
CA THR A 115 18.50 8.02 -11.45
C THR A 115 19.98 7.80 -11.11
N THR A 116 20.73 8.84 -10.75
CA THR A 116 22.15 8.68 -10.35
C THR A 116 22.28 7.84 -9.06
N HIS A 117 21.32 7.98 -8.13
CA HIS A 117 21.22 7.14 -6.94
C HIS A 117 20.76 5.71 -7.26
N ALA A 118 19.91 5.52 -8.29
CA ALA A 118 19.45 4.22 -8.78
C ALA A 118 20.60 3.32 -9.24
N VAL A 119 21.43 3.86 -10.14
CA VAL A 119 22.48 3.11 -10.84
C VAL A 119 23.57 2.67 -9.87
N LYS A 120 23.97 3.55 -8.94
CA LYS A 120 24.93 3.24 -7.88
C LYS A 120 24.43 2.09 -6.98
N ARG A 121 23.12 1.98 -6.80
CA ARG A 121 22.47 1.06 -5.87
C ARG A 121 22.13 -0.31 -6.49
N LEU A 122 21.79 -0.35 -7.77
CA LEU A 122 21.72 -1.58 -8.56
C LEU A 122 23.10 -2.26 -8.66
N LYS A 123 24.18 -1.47 -8.82
CA LYS A 123 25.55 -2.00 -8.77
C LYS A 123 25.86 -2.64 -7.41
N ALA A 124 25.44 -2.02 -6.31
CA ALA A 124 25.60 -2.57 -4.95
C ALA A 124 24.80 -3.86 -4.70
N LEU A 125 23.57 -3.96 -5.24
CA LEU A 125 22.77 -5.19 -5.18
C LEU A 125 23.41 -6.34 -5.97
N ARG A 126 23.96 -6.05 -7.15
CA ARG A 126 24.67 -7.04 -7.98
C ARG A 126 25.98 -7.52 -7.34
N SER A 127 26.64 -6.67 -6.55
CA SER A 127 27.88 -7.02 -5.85
C SER A 127 27.66 -7.71 -4.49
N GLY A 128 26.41 -7.99 -4.10
CA GLY A 128 26.11 -8.62 -2.80
C GLY A 128 26.43 -7.74 -1.59
N SER A 129 26.60 -6.44 -1.79
CA SER A 129 26.90 -5.50 -0.71
C SER A 129 25.65 -5.20 0.11
N GLU A 130 25.75 -5.07 1.43
CA GLU A 130 24.63 -4.67 2.28
C GLU A 130 24.10 -3.31 1.83
N VAL A 131 22.91 -3.30 1.21
CA VAL A 131 22.23 -2.07 0.82
C VAL A 131 21.39 -1.61 2.01
N GLU A 132 21.98 -0.74 2.83
CA GLU A 132 21.21 0.02 3.81
C GLU A 132 20.11 0.84 3.09
N SER A 133 18.85 0.50 3.34
CA SER A 133 17.63 1.18 2.87
C SER A 133 17.27 0.97 1.39
N LEU A 134 16.47 -0.08 1.12
CA LEU A 134 15.78 -0.33 -0.16
C LEU A 134 14.58 0.62 -0.39
N THR A 135 14.81 1.89 -0.72
CA THR A 135 13.80 2.78 -1.36
C THR A 135 14.21 3.05 -2.81
N PRO A 136 13.77 2.28 -3.82
CA PRO A 136 13.99 2.62 -5.21
C PRO A 136 13.07 3.79 -5.58
N CYS A 137 13.65 4.97 -5.70
CA CYS A 137 13.02 6.12 -6.35
C CYS A 137 13.08 6.00 -7.88
N CYS A 138 13.33 4.80 -8.40
CA CYS A 138 13.88 4.59 -9.73
C CYS A 138 12.85 3.83 -10.56
N PRO A 139 12.53 4.27 -11.79
CA PRO A 139 11.63 3.53 -12.66
C PRO A 139 12.15 2.12 -12.91
N ILE A 140 11.27 1.13 -12.94
CA ILE A 140 11.53 -0.26 -13.29
C ILE A 140 10.97 -0.50 -14.69
N ILE A 141 11.70 -1.26 -15.51
CA ILE A 141 11.24 -1.67 -16.84
C ILE A 141 10.89 -3.17 -16.79
N THR A 142 9.67 -3.52 -17.18
CA THR A 142 9.22 -4.92 -17.29
C THR A 142 9.85 -5.60 -18.50
N ALA A 143 9.78 -6.93 -18.56
CA ALA A 143 10.22 -7.73 -19.72
C ALA A 143 9.64 -7.24 -21.05
N ASP A 144 8.41 -6.72 -21.01
CA ASP A 144 7.65 -6.28 -22.18
C ASP A 144 7.79 -4.77 -22.46
N GLY A 145 8.71 -4.08 -21.77
CA GLY A 145 9.03 -2.66 -22.00
C GLY A 145 8.18 -1.64 -21.23
N GLY A 146 7.25 -2.10 -20.39
CA GLY A 146 6.44 -1.25 -19.53
C GLY A 146 7.24 -0.65 -18.39
N ILE A 147 6.80 0.49 -17.89
CA ILE A 147 7.52 1.29 -16.91
C ILE A 147 6.70 1.37 -15.63
N LEU A 148 7.29 0.97 -14.50
CA LEU A 148 6.71 1.14 -13.17
C LEU A 148 7.52 2.19 -12.42
N MET A 149 6.87 3.14 -11.76
CA MET A 149 7.60 4.13 -10.95
C MET A 149 6.85 4.53 -9.69
N PHE A 150 7.61 4.89 -8.65
CA PHE A 150 7.09 5.50 -7.44
C PHE A 150 7.46 6.98 -7.36
N ILE A 151 6.49 7.81 -7.00
CA ILE A 151 6.60 9.27 -6.94
C ILE A 151 6.12 9.74 -5.57
N GLY A 152 7.07 9.88 -4.64
CA GLY A 152 6.78 10.27 -3.26
C GLY A 152 6.67 11.77 -3.02
N SER A 153 7.18 12.62 -3.93
CA SER A 153 7.28 14.07 -3.74
C SER A 153 5.96 14.82 -3.95
N MET A 154 5.02 14.22 -4.69
CA MET A 154 3.75 14.86 -5.05
C MET A 154 2.80 15.02 -3.85
N LYS A 155 2.99 14.24 -2.77
CA LYS A 155 2.17 14.36 -1.55
C LYS A 155 2.29 15.71 -0.84
N TYR A 156 3.36 16.46 -1.10
CA TYR A 156 3.58 17.78 -0.53
C TYR A 156 3.34 18.93 -1.51
N ASN A 157 2.95 18.63 -2.76
CA ASN A 157 2.94 19.61 -3.85
C ASN A 157 1.62 19.55 -4.64
N ALA A 158 0.49 19.72 -3.95
CA ALA A 158 -0.84 19.66 -4.59
C ALA A 158 -1.00 20.65 -5.77
N SER A 159 -0.34 21.81 -5.70
CA SER A 159 -0.33 22.82 -6.76
C SER A 159 0.41 22.41 -8.04
N LYS A 160 1.25 21.37 -7.99
CA LYS A 160 2.05 20.90 -9.14
C LYS A 160 1.37 19.80 -9.95
N TRP A 161 0.18 19.34 -9.56
CA TRP A 161 -0.52 18.25 -10.25
C TRP A 161 -0.81 18.54 -11.73
N ASP A 162 -1.18 19.77 -12.09
CA ASP A 162 -1.46 20.10 -13.49
C ASP A 162 -0.19 20.01 -14.34
N GLN A 163 0.93 20.54 -13.82
CA GLN A 163 2.23 20.43 -14.48
C GLN A 163 2.70 18.98 -14.57
N PHE A 164 2.42 18.19 -13.53
CA PHE A 164 2.77 16.78 -13.47
C PHE A 164 2.02 15.97 -14.53
N LEU A 165 0.70 16.12 -14.59
CA LEU A 165 -0.18 15.43 -15.55
C LEU A 165 0.05 15.89 -16.99
N ALA A 166 0.45 17.15 -17.21
CA ALA A 166 0.76 17.67 -18.55
C ALA A 166 2.09 17.16 -19.11
N LYS A 167 3.07 16.86 -18.25
CA LYS A 167 4.44 16.50 -18.66
C LYS A 167 4.66 15.01 -18.85
N GLN A 168 3.76 14.16 -18.35
CA GLN A 168 4.01 12.73 -18.25
C GLN A 168 2.82 11.93 -18.79
N PRO A 169 3.02 11.08 -19.81
CA PRO A 169 1.98 10.25 -20.38
C PRO A 169 1.81 8.95 -19.58
N PHE A 170 1.28 9.04 -18.35
CA PHE A 170 0.97 7.84 -17.57
C PHE A 170 -0.27 7.15 -18.10
N ASP A 171 -0.17 5.84 -18.40
CA ASP A 171 -1.33 5.03 -18.77
C ASP A 171 -2.14 4.67 -17.53
N VAL A 172 -1.45 4.40 -16.41
CA VAL A 172 -2.09 4.05 -15.14
C VAL A 172 -1.49 4.90 -14.02
N LEU A 173 -2.35 5.60 -13.28
CA LEU A 173 -2.01 6.33 -12.07
C LEU A 173 -2.64 5.65 -10.86
N VAL A 174 -1.82 5.23 -9.90
CA VAL A 174 -2.27 4.70 -8.60
C VAL A 174 -1.91 5.72 -7.54
N VAL A 175 -2.91 6.40 -6.99
CA VAL A 175 -2.72 7.55 -6.11
C VAL A 175 -3.22 7.23 -4.70
N ASN A 176 -2.44 7.56 -3.68
CA ASN A 176 -2.92 7.56 -2.30
C ASN A 176 -2.26 8.64 -1.46
N TYR A 177 -3.10 9.39 -0.74
CA TYR A 177 -2.72 10.34 0.27
C TYR A 177 -3.57 10.10 1.50
N GLY A 178 -2.96 9.95 2.66
CA GLY A 178 -3.72 9.97 3.91
C GLY A 178 -2.93 9.63 5.17
N LEU A 179 -1.76 8.98 5.05
CA LEU A 179 -0.98 8.59 6.23
C LEU A 179 -0.58 9.75 7.15
N HIS A 180 -0.47 10.98 6.62
CA HIS A 180 0.03 12.16 7.36
C HIS A 180 -0.99 13.31 7.44
N TYR A 181 -2.28 13.02 7.29
CA TYR A 181 -3.32 14.05 7.33
C TYR A 181 -4.13 13.95 8.62
N GLU A 182 -4.15 15.01 9.43
CA GLU A 182 -4.79 14.97 10.75
C GLU A 182 -6.32 15.19 10.74
N ARG A 183 -6.90 16.02 9.85
CA ARG A 183 -8.36 16.36 9.82
C ARG A 183 -8.93 16.82 8.47
N ASP A 184 -10.26 16.67 8.37
CA ASP A 184 -11.06 16.43 7.15
C ASP A 184 -11.24 17.58 6.15
N VAL A 185 -11.44 18.84 6.54
CA VAL A 185 -11.84 19.85 5.52
C VAL A 185 -10.72 20.12 4.51
N ASN A 186 -9.48 20.27 4.98
CA ASN A 186 -8.34 20.48 4.08
C ASN A 186 -8.03 19.21 3.26
N TYR A 187 -8.25 18.03 3.84
CA TYR A 187 -8.08 16.77 3.13
C TYR A 187 -9.14 16.59 2.05
N GLN A 188 -10.41 16.82 2.38
CA GLN A 188 -11.54 16.74 1.46
C GLN A 188 -11.40 17.74 0.31
N LEU A 189 -11.03 19.00 0.57
CA LEU A 189 -10.78 20.01 -0.46
C LEU A 189 -9.59 19.62 -1.36
N LEU A 190 -8.51 19.12 -0.77
CA LEU A 190 -7.33 18.66 -1.51
C LEU A 190 -7.66 17.46 -2.39
N MET A 191 -8.36 16.47 -1.83
CA MET A 191 -8.80 15.28 -2.57
C MET A 191 -9.83 15.65 -3.64
N GLY A 192 -10.72 16.61 -3.38
CA GLY A 192 -11.64 17.19 -4.37
C GLY A 192 -10.93 17.77 -5.57
N SER A 193 -9.98 18.66 -5.31
CA SER A 193 -9.16 19.25 -6.37
C SER A 193 -8.37 18.20 -7.15
N LEU A 194 -7.78 17.22 -6.45
CA LEU A 194 -7.01 16.15 -7.07
C LEU A 194 -7.88 15.23 -7.92
N ILE A 195 -9.00 14.75 -7.38
CA ILE A 195 -9.91 13.84 -8.07
C ILE A 195 -10.47 14.52 -9.32
N HIS A 196 -10.85 15.79 -9.25
CA HIS A 196 -11.27 16.55 -10.43
C HIS A 196 -10.19 16.60 -11.53
N LYS A 197 -8.92 16.80 -11.15
CA LYS A 197 -7.79 16.79 -12.10
C LYS A 197 -7.56 15.41 -12.72
N LEU A 198 -7.62 14.36 -11.91
CA LEU A 198 -7.48 12.97 -12.38
C LEU A 198 -8.64 12.58 -13.31
N ASP A 199 -9.87 12.96 -12.96
CA ASP A 199 -11.08 12.69 -13.73
C ASP A 199 -11.03 13.35 -15.11
N SER A 200 -10.67 14.64 -15.14
CA SER A 200 -10.40 15.38 -16.38
C SER A 200 -9.27 14.74 -17.19
N HIS A 201 -8.19 14.30 -16.54
CA HIS A 201 -7.07 13.65 -17.22
C HIS A 201 -7.48 12.33 -17.89
N VAL A 202 -8.25 11.48 -17.20
CA VAL A 202 -8.74 10.21 -17.75
C VAL A 202 -9.76 10.45 -18.87
N THR A 203 -10.71 11.36 -18.66
CA THR A 203 -11.76 11.66 -19.64
C THR A 203 -11.19 12.23 -20.94
N ASN A 204 -10.18 13.10 -20.85
CA ASN A 204 -9.58 13.75 -22.01
C ASN A 204 -8.56 12.88 -22.76
N HIS A 205 -8.20 11.70 -22.23
CA HIS A 205 -7.18 10.85 -22.83
C HIS A 205 -7.59 9.38 -22.78
N SER A 206 -8.06 8.89 -23.94
CA SER A 206 -8.43 7.49 -24.12
C SER A 206 -7.29 6.54 -23.73
N GLY A 207 -7.64 5.41 -23.12
CA GLY A 207 -6.68 4.40 -22.66
C GLY A 207 -6.05 4.66 -21.30
N ARG A 208 -6.31 5.82 -20.66
CA ARG A 208 -5.77 6.13 -19.33
C ARG A 208 -6.67 5.65 -18.21
N LEU A 209 -6.04 5.40 -17.06
CA LEU A 209 -6.70 4.97 -15.84
C LEU A 209 -6.13 5.73 -14.64
N ALA A 210 -7.02 6.32 -13.84
CA ALA A 210 -6.68 6.82 -12.51
C ALA A 210 -7.39 5.97 -11.45
N ILE A 211 -6.60 5.50 -10.49
CA ILE A 211 -7.05 4.75 -9.32
C ILE A 211 -6.67 5.56 -8.09
N VAL A 212 -7.66 5.93 -7.29
CA VAL A 212 -7.41 6.48 -5.95
C VAL A 212 -7.63 5.36 -4.94
N ARG A 213 -6.57 5.05 -4.20
CA ARG A 213 -6.59 4.02 -3.17
C ARG A 213 -6.93 4.62 -1.82
N GLU A 214 -7.74 3.91 -1.04
CA GLU A 214 -7.95 4.23 0.37
C GLU A 214 -6.62 4.24 1.15
N THR A 215 -6.60 5.01 2.23
CA THR A 215 -5.59 4.88 3.27
C THR A 215 -5.78 3.54 3.96
N THR A 216 -4.70 2.81 4.21
CA THR A 216 -4.76 1.56 4.98
C THR A 216 -5.08 1.84 6.44
N ALA A 217 -5.68 0.88 7.12
CA ALA A 217 -5.82 0.93 8.57
C ALA A 217 -4.44 1.11 9.24
N GLN A 218 -4.41 1.93 10.28
CA GLN A 218 -3.28 2.08 11.19
C GLN A 218 -3.68 1.44 12.52
N HIS A 219 -2.73 0.93 13.29
CA HIS A 219 -3.02 0.12 14.48
C HIS A 219 -2.27 0.62 15.72
N PHE A 220 -2.19 1.95 15.87
CA PHE A 220 -1.61 2.54 17.08
C PHE A 220 -2.57 2.42 18.26
N TYR A 221 -2.04 2.29 19.46
CA TYR A 221 -2.89 2.37 20.65
C TYR A 221 -3.46 3.78 20.81
N THR A 222 -4.78 3.91 20.78
CA THR A 222 -5.54 5.15 21.00
C THR A 222 -6.63 4.89 22.05
N PHE A 223 -7.07 5.91 22.79
CA PHE A 223 -8.14 5.75 23.78
C PHE A 223 -9.50 5.43 23.15
N ASP A 224 -9.73 5.88 21.92
CA ASP A 224 -10.96 5.64 21.15
C ASP A 224 -10.88 4.36 20.29
N LEU A 225 -9.77 3.61 20.35
CA LEU A 225 -9.50 2.43 19.52
C LEU A 225 -9.56 2.69 18.00
N SER A 226 -9.36 3.94 17.56
CA SER A 226 -9.31 4.31 16.15
C SER A 226 -8.08 3.81 15.41
N GLY A 227 -6.99 3.57 16.14
CA GLY A 227 -5.72 3.18 15.52
C GLY A 227 -4.92 4.31 14.89
N ASP A 228 -5.46 5.54 14.87
CA ASP A 228 -4.84 6.69 14.20
C ASP A 228 -3.51 7.09 14.84
N TYR A 229 -2.49 7.29 14.01
CA TYR A 229 -1.17 7.74 14.41
C TYR A 229 -1.23 9.04 15.20
N GLU A 230 -2.10 9.96 14.82
CA GLU A 230 -2.14 11.30 15.39
C GLU A 230 -2.87 11.36 16.73
N LYS A 231 -3.72 10.36 16.99
CA LYS A 231 -4.37 10.14 18.29
C LYS A 231 -3.61 9.15 19.17
N ARG A 232 -2.47 8.62 18.69
CA ARG A 232 -1.73 7.59 19.42
C ARG A 232 -1.37 8.09 20.81
N VAL A 233 -1.63 7.25 21.81
CA VAL A 233 -1.13 7.51 23.14
C VAL A 233 0.38 7.35 23.07
N LYS A 234 1.10 8.43 23.40
CA LYS A 234 2.53 8.37 23.68
C LYS A 234 2.69 7.66 25.01
N LEU A 235 2.67 6.34 24.97
CA LEU A 235 3.01 5.55 26.13
C LEU A 235 4.51 5.74 26.35
N ASP A 236 4.89 6.09 27.59
CA ASP A 236 6.27 6.00 28.07
C ASP A 236 6.62 4.51 28.15
N PHE A 237 6.74 3.88 26.99
CA PHE A 237 7.23 2.54 26.89
C PHE A 237 8.71 2.60 27.29
N ASP A 238 9.02 2.11 28.49
CA ASP A 238 10.26 1.35 28.67
C ASP A 238 10.41 0.50 27.40
N HIS A 239 11.48 0.71 26.66
CA HIS A 239 11.72 0.41 25.22
C HIS A 239 11.46 -1.05 24.72
N LYS A 240 10.68 -1.84 25.43
CA LYS A 240 10.47 -3.28 25.33
C LYS A 240 9.08 -3.67 24.79
N THR A 241 8.03 -2.87 24.96
CA THR A 241 6.66 -3.26 24.55
C THR A 241 6.14 -2.40 23.40
N CYS A 242 6.68 -2.62 22.20
CA CYS A 242 6.04 -2.12 21.00
C CYS A 242 5.03 -3.15 20.47
N ALA A 243 3.74 -2.77 20.42
CA ALA A 243 2.69 -3.61 19.85
C ALA A 243 1.69 -2.76 19.07
N CYS A 244 1.28 -3.27 17.91
CA CYS A 244 0.13 -2.76 17.19
C CYS A 244 -1.13 -3.41 17.74
N VAL A 245 -2.20 -2.64 17.87
CA VAL A 245 -3.42 -3.08 18.54
C VAL A 245 -4.54 -3.29 17.54
N GLU A 246 -5.41 -4.24 17.85
CA GLU A 246 -6.65 -4.44 17.11
C GLU A 246 -7.52 -3.17 17.18
N LEU A 247 -8.17 -2.84 16.07
CA LEU A 247 -9.14 -1.77 16.05
C LEU A 247 -10.41 -2.20 16.79
N GLY A 248 -11.04 -1.26 17.49
CA GLY A 248 -12.32 -1.55 18.16
C GLY A 248 -13.40 -1.85 17.13
N ASN A 249 -13.95 -0.80 16.52
CA ASN A 249 -14.89 -0.93 15.41
C ASN A 249 -14.30 -0.30 14.14
N ALA A 250 -13.81 -1.14 13.24
CA ALA A 250 -13.18 -0.72 11.98
C ALA A 250 -14.04 0.25 11.15
N THR A 251 -15.37 0.21 11.24
CA THR A 251 -16.24 1.10 10.43
C THR A 251 -16.37 2.51 11.00
N VAL A 252 -16.09 2.73 12.29
CA VAL A 252 -16.37 4.00 12.99
C VAL A 252 -15.21 4.99 12.90
N HIS A 253 -14.01 4.51 12.57
CA HIS A 253 -12.77 5.27 12.77
C HIS A 253 -12.02 5.62 11.48
N ASN A 254 -12.75 5.75 10.37
CA ASN A 254 -12.17 5.89 9.03
C ASN A 254 -12.49 7.24 8.36
N THR A 255 -12.34 8.36 9.09
CA THR A 255 -12.81 9.67 8.63
C THR A 255 -12.19 10.09 7.29
N ARG A 256 -10.89 9.83 7.09
CA ARG A 256 -10.18 10.13 5.83
C ARG A 256 -10.79 9.41 4.64
N ASN A 257 -11.06 8.11 4.76
CA ASN A 257 -11.66 7.40 3.64
C ASN A 257 -13.14 7.75 3.50
N CYS A 258 -13.87 8.11 4.57
CA CYS A 258 -15.22 8.67 4.42
C CYS A 258 -15.19 9.96 3.57
N ALA A 259 -14.30 10.91 3.90
CA ALA A 259 -14.11 12.13 3.13
C ALA A 259 -13.65 11.86 1.68
N LEU A 260 -12.81 10.85 1.47
CA LEU A 260 -12.42 10.39 0.13
C LEU A 260 -13.62 9.86 -0.66
N ASN A 261 -14.44 8.99 -0.05
CA ASN A 261 -15.61 8.41 -0.71
C ASN A 261 -16.62 9.50 -1.10
N GLU A 262 -16.90 10.46 -0.20
CA GLU A 262 -17.79 11.61 -0.50
C GLU A 262 -17.36 12.43 -1.72
N VAL A 263 -16.04 12.55 -1.93
CA VAL A 263 -15.49 13.25 -3.09
C VAL A 263 -15.54 12.37 -4.34
N LEU A 264 -15.21 11.08 -4.21
CA LEU A 264 -15.23 10.14 -5.33
C LEU A 264 -16.63 9.88 -5.87
N ASP A 265 -17.68 10.00 -5.06
CA ASP A 265 -19.08 9.93 -5.51
C ASP A 265 -19.41 11.00 -6.58
N GLN A 266 -18.58 12.04 -6.70
CA GLN A 266 -18.72 13.11 -7.70
C GLN A 266 -17.86 12.87 -8.96
N ALA A 267 -16.99 11.86 -8.95
CA ALA A 267 -16.11 11.52 -10.08
C ALA A 267 -16.75 10.48 -10.99
N MET A 268 -16.49 10.56 -12.29
CA MET A 268 -17.08 9.65 -13.29
C MET A 268 -16.10 8.57 -13.74
N ALA A 269 -14.81 8.90 -13.83
CA ALA A 269 -13.79 8.08 -14.47
C ALA A 269 -12.74 7.53 -13.50
N VAL A 270 -12.55 8.18 -12.33
CA VAL A 270 -11.59 7.75 -11.31
C VAL A 270 -12.11 6.53 -10.55
N GLN A 271 -11.30 5.46 -10.48
CA GLN A 271 -11.67 4.25 -9.74
C GLN A 271 -11.24 4.34 -8.28
N LEU A 272 -12.11 3.94 -7.36
CA LEU A 272 -11.73 3.68 -5.96
C LEU A 272 -11.07 2.30 -5.84
N TRP A 273 -9.98 2.22 -5.07
CA TRP A 273 -9.46 0.95 -4.59
C TRP A 273 -9.67 0.82 -3.07
N PRO A 274 -10.69 0.05 -2.64
CA PRO A 274 -11.09 -0.03 -1.23
C PRO A 274 -10.22 -1.03 -0.45
N VAL A 275 -9.12 -0.55 0.16
CA VAL A 275 -8.16 -1.38 0.90
C VAL A 275 -8.31 -1.30 2.42
N TYR A 276 -9.11 -0.37 2.95
CA TYR A 276 -9.18 -0.15 4.38
C TYR A 276 -9.76 -1.36 5.12
N ARG A 277 -10.91 -1.87 4.69
CA ARG A 277 -11.56 -3.03 5.35
C ARG A 277 -10.67 -4.27 5.37
N MET A 278 -9.96 -4.53 4.27
CA MET A 278 -9.00 -5.62 4.16
C MET A 278 -7.85 -5.50 5.17
N THR A 279 -7.46 -4.28 5.53
CA THR A 279 -6.34 -3.99 6.43
C THR A 279 -6.77 -3.83 7.89
N ALA A 280 -8.03 -3.50 8.17
CA ALA A 280 -8.51 -3.16 9.51
C ALA A 280 -8.38 -4.27 10.57
N ASN A 281 -8.43 -5.54 10.17
CA ASN A 281 -8.30 -6.68 11.08
C ASN A 281 -6.90 -7.32 11.01
N ARG A 282 -5.90 -6.58 10.52
CA ARG A 282 -4.55 -7.09 10.19
C ARG A 282 -3.45 -6.42 11.02
N TYR A 283 -3.76 -5.99 12.24
CA TYR A 283 -2.82 -5.32 13.15
C TYR A 283 -1.50 -6.09 13.35
N ASN A 284 -1.53 -7.42 13.28
CA ASN A 284 -0.37 -8.29 13.45
C ASN A 284 0.55 -8.38 12.23
N LEU A 285 0.19 -7.76 11.10
CA LEU A 285 0.99 -7.77 9.87
C LEU A 285 1.89 -6.52 9.75
N HIS A 286 1.86 -5.62 10.73
CA HIS A 286 2.74 -4.47 10.77
C HIS A 286 4.19 -4.83 11.11
N CYS A 287 5.12 -3.95 10.73
CA CYS A 287 6.53 -4.05 11.12
C CYS A 287 6.72 -4.01 12.65
N GLY A 288 5.81 -3.34 13.37
CA GLY A 288 5.85 -3.26 14.81
C GLY A 288 7.08 -2.49 15.28
N ARG A 289 8.07 -3.17 15.88
CA ARG A 289 9.22 -2.50 16.49
C ARG A 289 10.13 -1.84 15.45
N LYS A 290 10.22 -0.50 15.48
CA LYS A 290 11.21 0.25 14.71
C LYS A 290 12.47 0.46 15.55
N VAL A 291 13.59 -0.08 15.08
CA VAL A 291 14.92 0.24 15.64
C VAL A 291 15.42 1.48 14.91
N GLY A 292 15.43 2.64 15.58
CA GLY A 292 16.00 3.86 14.99
C GLY A 292 17.50 3.71 14.72
N LYS A 293 18.02 4.44 13.73
CA LYS A 293 19.45 4.46 13.33
C LYS A 293 20.43 4.78 14.49
N GLN A 294 19.94 5.35 15.59
CA GLN A 294 20.73 5.74 16.74
C GLN A 294 20.29 5.07 18.05
N SER A 295 19.73 3.84 17.99
CA SER A 295 19.52 2.93 19.13
C SER A 295 18.78 3.44 20.39
N LYS A 296 18.32 4.69 20.44
CA LYS A 296 17.80 5.36 21.65
C LYS A 296 16.29 5.59 21.67
N GLN A 297 15.60 5.49 20.54
CA GLN A 297 14.14 5.50 20.51
C GLN A 297 13.62 4.27 19.77
N VAL A 298 13.07 3.33 20.55
CA VAL A 298 12.23 2.25 20.05
C VAL A 298 10.83 2.82 19.89
N GLY A 299 10.45 3.13 18.66
CA GLY A 299 9.08 3.51 18.31
C GLY A 299 8.33 2.33 17.70
N CYS A 300 7.00 2.41 17.70
CA CYS A 300 6.18 1.50 16.91
C CYS A 300 5.93 2.06 15.52
N ASP A 301 6.08 1.17 14.53
CA ASP A 301 5.59 1.33 13.19
C ASP A 301 4.36 0.46 13.00
N CYS A 302 3.21 1.05 13.32
CA CYS A 302 1.87 0.47 13.10
C CYS A 302 1.16 1.13 11.92
N SER A 303 1.95 1.70 11.01
CA SER A 303 1.51 2.28 9.73
C SER A 303 1.96 1.43 8.55
N HIS A 304 3.19 0.91 8.62
CA HIS A 304 3.81 0.15 7.55
C HIS A 304 3.64 -1.34 7.72
N TRP A 305 3.49 -2.03 6.60
CA TRP A 305 3.18 -3.45 6.52
C TRP A 305 4.44 -4.28 6.28
N CYS A 306 4.56 -5.43 6.93
CA CYS A 306 5.57 -6.41 6.57
C CYS A 306 5.32 -6.94 5.15
N TYR A 307 6.39 -7.34 4.45
CA TYR A 307 6.22 -8.05 3.20
C TYR A 307 5.76 -9.50 3.47
N ILE A 308 4.52 -9.78 3.11
CA ILE A 308 3.91 -11.12 3.18
C ILE A 308 3.27 -11.38 1.82
N PRO A 309 3.80 -12.31 1.00
CA PRO A 309 3.34 -12.49 -0.39
C PRO A 309 1.82 -12.58 -0.52
N THR A 310 1.19 -13.47 0.24
CA THR A 310 -0.28 -13.67 0.20
C THR A 310 -1.08 -12.45 0.61
N PHE A 311 -0.53 -11.54 1.43
CA PHE A 311 -1.19 -10.28 1.75
C PHE A 311 -1.14 -9.33 0.56
N TRP A 312 0.01 -9.22 -0.12
CA TRP A 312 0.21 -8.34 -1.26
C TRP A 312 -0.40 -8.86 -2.56
N ASP A 313 -0.54 -10.17 -2.74
CA ASP A 313 -1.17 -10.77 -3.92
C ASP A 313 -2.61 -10.29 -4.10
N VAL A 314 -3.37 -10.17 -2.99
CA VAL A 314 -4.72 -9.59 -3.00
C VAL A 314 -4.72 -8.17 -3.57
N TRP A 315 -3.64 -7.42 -3.33
CA TRP A 315 -3.51 -6.08 -3.88
C TRP A 315 -3.21 -6.14 -5.38
N PHE A 316 -2.35 -7.04 -5.82
CA PHE A 316 -2.05 -7.21 -7.24
C PHE A 316 -3.30 -7.64 -8.03
N VAL A 317 -4.16 -8.50 -7.44
CA VAL A 317 -5.47 -8.83 -8.00
C VAL A 317 -6.34 -7.58 -8.17
N GLY A 318 -6.37 -6.70 -7.16
CA GLY A 318 -7.10 -5.43 -7.22
C GLY A 318 -6.63 -4.53 -8.37
N LEU A 319 -5.31 -4.32 -8.47
CA LEU A 319 -4.71 -3.54 -9.54
C LEU A 319 -5.00 -4.14 -10.92
N ARG A 320 -4.82 -5.46 -11.08
CA ARG A 320 -5.11 -6.19 -12.31
C ARG A 320 -6.56 -5.98 -12.75
N ARG A 321 -7.52 -6.16 -11.83
CA ARG A 321 -8.95 -5.96 -12.13
C ARG A 321 -9.24 -4.54 -12.58
N ALA A 322 -8.69 -3.54 -11.90
CA ALA A 322 -8.89 -2.14 -12.25
C ALA A 322 -8.40 -1.82 -13.68
N ILE A 323 -7.24 -2.37 -14.06
CA ILE A 323 -6.66 -2.23 -15.41
C ILE A 323 -7.57 -2.90 -16.45
N MET A 324 -7.96 -4.17 -16.23
CA MET A 324 -8.83 -4.90 -17.16
C MET A 324 -10.20 -4.21 -17.33
N SER A 325 -10.78 -3.70 -16.25
CA SER A 325 -12.05 -2.95 -16.30
C SER A 325 -11.94 -1.61 -17.04
N ALA A 326 -10.75 -1.02 -17.12
CA ALA A 326 -10.52 0.17 -17.94
C ALA A 326 -10.42 -0.19 -19.43
N GLU A 327 -9.71 -1.27 -19.77
CA GLU A 327 -9.60 -1.76 -21.16
C GLU A 327 -10.96 -2.13 -21.76
N ALA A 328 -11.81 -2.80 -20.99
CA ALA A 328 -13.14 -3.20 -21.43
C ALA A 328 -14.06 -2.01 -21.77
N ARG A 329 -13.74 -0.80 -21.30
CA ARG A 329 -14.49 0.43 -21.60
C ARG A 329 -14.02 1.15 -22.85
N LEU A 330 -12.87 0.76 -23.42
CA LEU A 330 -12.38 1.38 -24.65
C LEU A 330 -13.28 0.96 -25.82
N PRO A 331 -13.69 1.89 -26.71
CA PRO A 331 -14.43 1.54 -27.91
C PRO A 331 -13.64 0.50 -28.69
N THR A 332 -14.23 -0.68 -28.91
CA THR A 332 -13.61 -1.68 -29.78
C THR A 332 -13.50 -1.07 -31.18
N SER A 333 -12.29 -0.71 -31.59
CA SER A 333 -11.97 -0.11 -32.90
C SER A 333 -12.39 -0.95 -34.11
N LYS A 334 -12.91 -2.16 -33.88
CA LYS A 334 -13.42 -3.07 -34.91
C LYS A 334 -14.68 -2.61 -35.63
N GLY A 335 -15.31 -1.50 -35.23
CA GLY A 335 -16.52 -0.97 -35.88
C GLY A 335 -16.32 0.18 -36.88
N LEU A 336 -15.10 0.68 -37.08
CA LEU A 336 -14.81 1.89 -37.88
C LEU A 336 -14.12 1.61 -39.23
N LEU A 337 -14.08 0.34 -39.65
CA LEU A 337 -13.56 -0.09 -40.96
C LEU A 337 -14.60 -0.89 -41.77
N ALA A 338 -15.90 -0.64 -41.56
CA ALA A 338 -16.99 -1.21 -42.36
C ALA A 338 -17.56 -0.18 -43.32
#